data_AF-A0AAV2VML6-F1
#
_entry.id   AF-A0AAV2VML6-F1
#
_cell.length_a   1.000
_cell.length_b   1.000
_cell.length_c   1.000
_cell.angle_alpha   90.00
_cell.angle_beta   90.00
_cell.angle_gamma   90.00
#
_symmetry.space_group_name_H-M   'P 1'
#
loop_
_entity.id
_entity.type
_entity.pdbx_description
1 polymer ?
#
loop_
_entity_poly.entity_id
_entity_poly.type
_entity_poly.pdbx_seq_one_letter_code
_entity_poly.pdbx_strand_id
1 'polypeptide(L)'
;MTNSFVNDVYAWSKKVTEESGYQPSSDKFIALANVFTLDRMFISPLPRVVHVARNFSAPEKYTGVIDTIKSDFAHGREVNKRLSRKIREDKIYTDNLLADWGIHHLHLGDSLIPKGKNKGLFKGNKELLFVLVTNEAAYLIGVFDHHSWTRSEVLEIVYDNWSYLIEKHELKGVVGLAREVTEKDRYELRTANVNTPIQVRGKIFMGPGGGLTLGGIGGKDVSKANLVLRAAKQTEDWVNENYSMIRRAFESHGINLESQSLHFHVSKFSISMMPTVILKPSGWRLHIPSLDEPNSLFSNGFEVIAEPKRSERIWSDHREFSSAILEPPLNNII
;
A
#
# COMPACT_ATOMS: atom_id res chain seq x y z
N MET A 1 6.87 9.69 -31.62
CA MET A 1 5.42 9.62 -31.29
C MET A 1 5.31 9.03 -29.90
N THR A 2 4.80 9.78 -28.93
CA THR A 2 4.68 9.32 -27.54
C THR A 2 3.63 8.22 -27.46
N ASN A 3 4.03 7.03 -27.03
CA ASN A 3 3.05 6.12 -26.43
C ASN A 3 2.47 6.84 -25.23
N SER A 4 1.15 6.77 -25.04
CA SER A 4 0.55 7.48 -23.92
C SER A 4 1.19 7.03 -22.60
N PHE A 5 1.63 7.96 -21.76
CA PHE A 5 2.25 7.63 -20.47
C PHE A 5 1.29 6.88 -19.55
N VAL A 6 -0.02 7.04 -19.75
CA VAL A 6 -1.06 6.24 -19.09
C VAL A 6 -0.96 4.75 -19.47
N ASN A 7 -0.55 4.43 -20.71
CA ASN A 7 -0.32 3.04 -21.10
C ASN A 7 0.91 2.43 -20.41
N ASP A 8 1.95 3.23 -20.12
CA ASP A 8 3.09 2.77 -19.32
C ASP A 8 2.62 2.37 -17.90
N VAL A 9 1.70 3.15 -17.30
CA VAL A 9 1.09 2.85 -15.99
C VAL A 9 0.36 1.51 -16.01
N TYR A 10 -0.49 1.26 -17.02
CA TYR A 10 -1.22 0.00 -17.12
C TYR A 10 -0.34 -1.20 -17.45
N ALA A 11 0.70 -1.01 -18.26
CA ALA A 11 1.68 -2.07 -18.53
C ALA A 11 2.46 -2.42 -17.26
N TRP A 12 2.86 -1.41 -16.50
CA TRP A 12 3.55 -1.57 -15.23
C TRP A 12 2.68 -2.29 -14.19
N SER A 13 1.41 -1.91 -14.03
CA SER A 13 0.55 -2.54 -13.02
C SER A 13 0.31 -4.02 -13.29
N LYS A 14 0.13 -4.37 -14.58
CA LYS A 14 0.04 -5.77 -15.02
C LYS A 14 1.30 -6.54 -14.62
N LYS A 15 2.48 -6.01 -14.98
CA LYS A 15 3.77 -6.63 -14.68
C LYS A 15 3.96 -6.86 -13.18
N VAL A 16 3.75 -5.84 -12.34
CA VAL A 16 3.94 -5.94 -10.88
C VAL A 16 2.96 -6.95 -10.26
N THR A 17 1.73 -7.01 -10.76
CA THR A 17 0.73 -7.99 -10.31
C THR A 17 1.16 -9.42 -10.63
N GLU A 18 1.64 -9.66 -11.85
CA GLU A 18 2.13 -10.98 -12.30
C GLU A 18 3.40 -11.40 -11.54
N GLU A 19 4.35 -10.48 -11.32
CA GLU A 19 5.57 -10.71 -10.54
C GLU A 19 5.26 -11.00 -9.05
N SER A 20 4.13 -10.51 -8.55
CA SER A 20 3.61 -10.84 -7.22
C SER A 20 2.91 -12.21 -7.15
N GLY A 21 2.78 -12.91 -8.28
CA GLY A 21 2.15 -14.23 -8.37
C GLY A 21 0.62 -14.20 -8.50
N TYR A 22 0.02 -13.07 -8.89
CA TYR A 22 -1.42 -12.91 -9.05
C TYR A 22 -1.83 -12.67 -10.50
N GLN A 23 -3.09 -12.98 -10.81
CA GLN A 23 -3.68 -12.69 -12.10
C GLN A 23 -4.20 -11.24 -12.12
N PRO A 24 -3.73 -10.40 -13.07
CA PRO A 24 -4.21 -9.02 -13.20
C PRO A 24 -5.68 -8.99 -13.61
N SER A 25 -6.41 -7.98 -13.14
CA SER A 25 -7.79 -7.74 -13.57
C SER A 25 -7.85 -7.42 -15.06
N SER A 26 -8.93 -7.84 -15.74
CA SER A 26 -9.21 -7.40 -17.11
C SER A 26 -9.54 -5.91 -17.19
N ASP A 27 -10.07 -5.34 -16.11
CA ASP A 27 -10.23 -3.90 -15.96
C ASP A 27 -8.88 -3.28 -15.58
N LYS A 28 -8.38 -2.39 -16.45
CA LYS A 28 -7.06 -1.76 -16.32
C LYS A 28 -6.94 -0.89 -15.07
N PHE A 29 -8.00 -0.20 -14.67
CA PHE A 29 -7.99 0.63 -13.48
C PHE A 29 -7.96 -0.23 -12.22
N ILE A 30 -8.77 -1.30 -12.19
CA ILE A 30 -8.74 -2.26 -11.08
C ILE A 30 -7.37 -2.94 -10.99
N ALA A 31 -6.77 -3.31 -12.13
CA ALA A 31 -5.42 -3.87 -12.16
C ALA A 31 -4.38 -2.91 -11.55
N LEU A 32 -4.50 -1.61 -11.82
CA LEU A 32 -3.65 -0.59 -11.18
C LEU A 32 -3.90 -0.46 -9.67
N ALA A 33 -5.15 -0.32 -9.24
CA ALA A 33 -5.49 -0.23 -7.82
C ALA A 33 -5.05 -1.46 -7.04
N ASN A 34 -5.11 -2.64 -7.66
CA ASN A 34 -4.69 -3.91 -7.08
C ASN A 34 -3.20 -3.99 -6.72
N VAL A 35 -2.33 -3.22 -7.37
CA VAL A 35 -0.92 -3.11 -6.95
C VAL A 35 -0.84 -2.55 -5.52
N PHE A 36 -1.66 -1.55 -5.22
CA PHE A 36 -1.72 -0.97 -3.88
C PHE A 36 -2.51 -1.82 -2.88
N THR A 37 -3.49 -2.60 -3.37
CA THR A 37 -4.13 -3.64 -2.56
C THR A 37 -3.12 -4.69 -2.09
N LEU A 38 -2.20 -5.13 -2.96
CA LEU A 38 -1.12 -6.06 -2.62
C LEU A 38 -0.16 -5.48 -1.58
N ASP A 39 0.27 -4.23 -1.78
CA ASP A 39 1.09 -3.47 -0.81
C ASP A 39 0.42 -3.42 0.57
N ARG A 40 -0.85 -3.06 0.64
CA ARG A 40 -1.60 -2.99 1.90
C ARG A 40 -1.76 -4.37 2.55
N MET A 41 -2.04 -5.40 1.75
CA MET A 41 -2.37 -6.74 2.22
C MET A 41 -1.18 -7.47 2.85
N PHE A 42 0.01 -7.33 2.28
CA PHE A 42 1.20 -8.03 2.74
C PHE A 42 2.03 -7.17 3.70
N ILE A 43 2.55 -7.81 4.75
CA ILE A 43 3.43 -7.19 5.72
C ILE A 43 4.87 -7.48 5.32
N SER A 44 5.62 -6.44 4.96
CA SER A 44 7.04 -6.60 4.63
C SER A 44 7.85 -7.13 5.83
N PRO A 45 8.80 -8.06 5.62
CA PRO A 45 9.66 -8.61 6.68
C PRO A 45 10.74 -7.60 7.09
N LEU A 46 10.32 -6.60 7.86
CA LEU A 46 11.16 -5.51 8.37
C LEU A 46 11.07 -5.47 9.90
N PRO A 47 12.19 -5.24 10.61
CA PRO A 47 12.19 -5.05 12.06
C PRO A 47 11.25 -3.92 12.47
N ARG A 48 10.40 -4.17 13.46
CA ARG A 48 9.43 -3.21 14.00
C ARG A 48 9.47 -3.18 15.51
N VAL A 49 9.24 -2.00 16.08
CA VAL A 49 8.96 -1.87 17.52
C VAL A 49 7.61 -2.52 17.81
N VAL A 50 7.55 -3.39 18.81
CA VAL A 50 6.32 -4.12 19.14
C VAL A 50 5.67 -3.48 20.36
N HIS A 51 4.45 -2.99 20.18
CA HIS A 51 3.60 -2.47 21.24
C HIS A 51 2.46 -3.45 21.51
N VAL A 52 2.12 -3.63 22.79
CA VAL A 52 1.01 -4.47 23.23
C VAL A 52 0.06 -3.60 24.02
N ALA A 53 -1.25 -3.73 23.80
CA ALA A 53 -2.25 -2.97 24.54
C ALA A 53 -2.11 -3.22 26.06
N ARG A 54 -2.31 -2.19 26.90
CA ARG A 54 -2.08 -2.26 28.35
C ARG A 54 -2.86 -3.38 29.05
N ASN A 55 -4.08 -3.65 28.60
CA ASN A 55 -4.97 -4.69 29.14
C ASN A 55 -5.08 -5.90 28.19
N PHE A 56 -4.02 -6.18 27.43
CA PHE A 56 -4.03 -7.30 26.48
C PHE A 56 -4.22 -8.62 27.23
N SER A 57 -5.28 -9.34 26.87
CA SER A 57 -5.58 -10.68 27.38
C SER A 57 -5.78 -11.64 26.21
N ALA A 58 -5.25 -12.84 26.37
CA ALA A 58 -5.40 -13.93 25.41
C ALA A 58 -5.58 -15.24 26.17
N PRO A 59 -6.35 -16.21 25.62
CA PRO A 59 -6.37 -17.57 26.12
C PRO A 59 -4.94 -18.14 26.25
N GLU A 60 -4.64 -18.79 27.37
CA GLU A 60 -3.30 -19.29 27.71
C GLU A 60 -2.69 -20.17 26.61
N LYS A 61 -3.54 -20.95 25.90
CA LYS A 61 -3.15 -21.74 24.72
C LYS A 61 -2.45 -20.93 23.60
N TYR A 62 -2.60 -19.60 23.57
CA TYR A 62 -2.02 -18.72 22.56
C TYR A 62 -0.77 -17.96 23.01
N THR A 63 -0.36 -18.05 24.28
CA THR A 63 0.79 -17.29 24.79
C THR A 63 2.05 -17.52 23.97
N GLY A 64 2.42 -18.79 23.73
CA GLY A 64 3.64 -19.11 22.98
C GLY A 64 3.63 -18.64 21.51
N VAL A 65 2.48 -18.73 20.83
CA VAL A 65 2.36 -18.26 19.44
C VAL A 65 2.37 -16.74 19.36
N ILE A 66 1.78 -16.04 20.33
CA ILE A 66 1.81 -14.57 20.40
C ILE A 66 3.23 -14.08 20.65
N ASP A 67 3.98 -14.73 21.55
CA ASP A 67 5.40 -14.39 21.78
C ASP A 67 6.26 -14.65 20.53
N THR A 68 5.96 -15.70 19.77
CA THR A 68 6.59 -15.95 18.47
C THR A 68 6.29 -14.81 17.49
N ILE A 69 5.03 -14.39 17.36
CA ILE A 69 4.62 -13.29 16.48
C ILE A 69 5.30 -11.97 16.88
N LYS A 70 5.36 -11.66 18.18
CA LYS A 70 6.10 -10.49 18.71
C LYS A 70 7.57 -10.55 18.30
N SER A 71 8.20 -11.71 18.49
CA SER A 71 9.59 -11.92 18.10
C SER A 71 9.79 -11.78 16.59
N ASP A 72 8.86 -12.29 15.77
CA ASP A 72 8.94 -12.19 14.31
C ASP A 72 8.86 -10.73 13.85
N PHE A 73 7.94 -9.93 14.39
CA PHE A 73 7.90 -8.48 14.12
C PHE A 73 9.19 -7.77 14.58
N ALA A 74 9.67 -8.04 15.79
CA ALA A 74 10.86 -7.39 16.34
C ALA A 74 12.12 -7.64 15.51
N HIS A 75 12.25 -8.83 14.92
CA HIS A 75 13.41 -9.23 14.12
C HIS A 75 13.18 -9.12 12.60
N GLY A 76 12.03 -8.61 12.16
CA GLY A 76 11.70 -8.50 10.75
C GLY A 76 11.58 -9.83 10.02
N ARG A 77 11.12 -10.89 10.71
CA ARG A 77 10.82 -12.17 10.08
C ARG A 77 9.45 -12.14 9.41
N GLU A 78 9.26 -13.07 8.49
CA GLU A 78 8.04 -13.18 7.70
C GLU A 78 6.84 -13.60 8.56
N VAL A 79 5.75 -12.83 8.50
CA VAL A 79 4.50 -13.08 9.26
C VAL A 79 3.29 -13.38 8.38
N ASN A 80 3.43 -13.22 7.05
CA ASN A 80 2.34 -13.36 6.08
C ASN A 80 1.75 -14.78 5.99
N LYS A 81 2.48 -15.82 6.43
CA LYS A 81 1.97 -17.19 6.63
C LYS A 81 0.80 -17.27 7.61
N ARG A 82 0.56 -16.22 8.39
CA ARG A 82 -0.55 -16.11 9.35
C ARG A 82 -1.74 -15.31 8.81
N LEU A 83 -1.64 -14.67 7.64
CA LEU A 83 -2.75 -13.92 7.06
C LEU A 83 -3.89 -14.83 6.59
N SER A 84 -4.97 -14.22 6.09
CA SER A 84 -6.10 -14.90 5.47
C SER A 84 -5.68 -15.93 4.43
N ARG A 85 -6.40 -17.05 4.35
CA ARG A 85 -6.19 -18.07 3.31
C ARG A 85 -6.45 -17.55 1.90
N LYS A 86 -7.19 -16.43 1.78
CA LYS A 86 -7.48 -15.80 0.48
C LYS A 86 -6.24 -15.24 -0.23
N ILE A 87 -5.11 -15.08 0.47
CA ILE A 87 -3.82 -14.75 -0.17
C ILE A 87 -3.29 -15.86 -1.11
N ARG A 88 -3.95 -17.03 -1.15
CA ARG A 88 -3.62 -18.14 -2.05
C ARG A 88 -4.59 -18.23 -3.23
N GLU A 89 -5.54 -17.31 -3.34
CA GLU A 89 -6.40 -17.21 -4.51
C GLU A 89 -5.64 -16.49 -5.64
N ASP A 90 -5.89 -16.89 -6.88
CA ASP A 90 -5.23 -16.27 -8.05
C ASP A 90 -5.66 -14.81 -8.24
N LYS A 91 -6.87 -14.48 -7.76
CA LYS A 91 -7.44 -13.14 -7.80
C LYS A 91 -7.17 -12.41 -6.49
N ILE A 92 -6.82 -11.15 -6.62
CA ILE A 92 -6.60 -10.26 -5.48
C ILE A 92 -7.95 -9.95 -4.83
N TYR A 93 -8.02 -10.11 -3.51
CA TYR A 93 -9.20 -9.79 -2.71
C TYR A 93 -8.92 -8.57 -1.83
N THR A 94 -9.99 -7.83 -1.51
CA THR A 94 -9.94 -6.75 -0.52
C THR A 94 -10.30 -7.31 0.85
N ASP A 95 -9.38 -7.24 1.80
CA ASP A 95 -9.72 -7.41 3.21
C ASP A 95 -10.43 -6.15 3.71
N ASN A 96 -11.70 -6.28 4.08
CA ASN A 96 -12.56 -5.15 4.45
C ASN A 96 -12.20 -4.54 5.81
N LEU A 97 -11.71 -5.33 6.78
CA LEU A 97 -11.25 -4.79 8.06
C LEU A 97 -9.98 -3.97 7.84
N LEU A 98 -9.07 -4.49 7.02
CA LEU A 98 -7.83 -3.81 6.69
C LEU A 98 -8.06 -2.57 5.81
N ALA A 99 -8.97 -2.64 4.84
CA ALA A 99 -9.31 -1.51 3.98
C ALA A 99 -10.04 -0.40 4.75
N ASP A 100 -10.98 -0.77 5.62
CA ASP A 100 -11.72 0.21 6.41
C ASP A 100 -10.88 0.75 7.57
N TRP A 101 -10.29 -0.11 8.40
CA TRP A 101 -9.67 0.29 9.67
C TRP A 101 -8.15 0.22 9.70
N GLY A 102 -7.50 -0.35 8.70
CA GLY A 102 -6.05 -0.51 8.70
C GLY A 102 -5.57 -1.61 9.66
N ILE A 103 -6.43 -2.58 9.98
CA ILE A 103 -6.14 -3.64 10.95
C ILE A 103 -5.98 -4.96 10.22
N HIS A 104 -4.82 -5.59 10.40
CA HIS A 104 -4.56 -6.96 9.98
C HIS A 104 -5.11 -7.95 11.01
N HIS A 105 -5.52 -9.11 10.54
CA HIS A 105 -5.87 -10.25 11.38
C HIS A 105 -4.90 -11.40 11.12
N LEU A 106 -4.28 -11.92 12.17
CA LEU A 106 -3.30 -13.00 12.11
C LEU A 106 -3.85 -14.26 12.77
N HIS A 107 -3.76 -15.38 12.07
CA HIS A 107 -4.08 -16.70 12.61
C HIS A 107 -3.09 -17.13 13.69
N LEU A 108 -3.65 -17.62 14.79
CA LEU A 108 -2.93 -18.07 15.98
C LEU A 108 -2.60 -19.58 15.97
N GLY A 109 -2.58 -20.22 14.80
CA GLY A 109 -2.14 -21.62 14.70
C GLY A 109 -0.65 -21.78 14.98
N ASP A 110 -0.29 -22.92 15.55
CA ASP A 110 1.08 -23.31 15.91
C ASP A 110 1.72 -24.26 14.88
N SER A 111 0.91 -24.83 13.99
CA SER A 111 1.33 -25.83 13.00
C SER A 111 1.01 -25.40 11.58
N LEU A 112 1.90 -25.74 10.65
CA LEU A 112 1.73 -25.47 9.23
C LEU A 112 0.75 -26.47 8.59
N ILE A 113 0.05 -26.00 7.57
CA ILE A 113 -0.79 -26.85 6.71
C ILE A 113 0.13 -27.66 5.79
N PRO A 114 0.06 -29.01 5.80
CA PRO A 114 1.05 -29.85 5.12
C PRO A 114 0.80 -30.03 3.62
N LYS A 115 -0.46 -29.90 3.16
CA LYS A 115 -0.89 -30.23 1.78
C LYS A 115 -2.03 -29.31 1.30
N GLY A 116 -2.28 -29.32 0.00
CA GLY A 116 -3.35 -28.55 -0.65
C GLY A 116 -3.00 -27.09 -0.91
N LYS A 117 -3.98 -26.31 -1.38
CA LYS A 117 -3.78 -24.91 -1.82
C LYS A 117 -3.22 -23.97 -0.74
N ASN A 118 -3.43 -24.29 0.53
CA ASN A 118 -2.97 -23.48 1.67
C ASN A 118 -1.68 -24.01 2.31
N LYS A 119 -0.96 -24.91 1.63
CA LYS A 119 0.31 -25.48 2.13
C LYS A 119 1.27 -24.38 2.57
N GLY A 120 1.89 -24.58 3.74
CA GLY A 120 2.88 -23.65 4.29
C GLY A 120 2.29 -22.41 4.98
N LEU A 121 0.97 -22.24 5.02
CA LEU A 121 0.33 -21.31 5.95
C LEU A 121 0.11 -21.97 7.32
N PHE A 122 0.01 -21.18 8.37
CA PHE A 122 -0.41 -21.68 9.69
C PHE A 122 -1.89 -22.07 9.67
N LYS A 123 -2.26 -23.08 10.47
CA LYS A 123 -3.67 -23.44 10.67
C LYS A 123 -4.45 -22.25 11.23
N GLY A 124 -5.67 -22.07 10.76
CA GLY A 124 -6.57 -21.07 11.32
C GLY A 124 -7.30 -21.60 12.55
N ASN A 125 -7.59 -20.69 13.48
CA ASN A 125 -8.39 -20.95 14.68
C ASN A 125 -9.64 -20.08 14.65
N LYS A 126 -10.58 -20.27 15.59
CA LYS A 126 -11.72 -19.37 15.75
C LYS A 126 -11.25 -17.96 16.13
N GLU A 127 -10.23 -17.90 16.97
CA GLU A 127 -9.60 -16.68 17.46
C GLU A 127 -8.43 -16.23 16.57
N LEU A 128 -8.28 -14.91 16.45
CA LEU A 128 -7.34 -14.19 15.60
C LEU A 128 -6.70 -13.07 16.41
N LEU A 129 -5.42 -12.80 16.17
CA LEU A 129 -4.75 -11.64 16.71
C LEU A 129 -5.00 -10.45 15.78
N PHE A 130 -5.61 -9.39 16.29
CA PHE A 130 -5.75 -8.13 15.55
C PHE A 130 -4.54 -7.25 15.81
N VAL A 131 -3.94 -6.75 14.72
CA VAL A 131 -2.71 -5.96 14.76
C VAL A 131 -2.83 -4.78 13.80
N LEU A 132 -2.43 -3.59 14.24
CA LEU A 132 -2.18 -2.46 13.36
C LEU A 132 -0.68 -2.42 13.07
N VAL A 133 -0.29 -2.38 11.79
CA VAL A 133 1.12 -2.41 11.37
C VAL A 133 1.47 -1.13 10.61
N THR A 134 2.54 -0.46 11.03
CA THR A 134 3.19 0.64 10.30
C THR A 134 4.56 0.20 9.77
N ASN A 135 5.31 1.11 9.15
CA ASN A 135 6.69 0.84 8.75
C ASN A 135 7.60 0.65 9.97
N GLU A 136 7.34 1.35 11.07
CA GLU A 136 8.20 1.38 12.25
C GLU A 136 7.73 0.44 13.37
N ALA A 137 6.44 0.15 13.44
CA ALA A 137 5.85 -0.50 14.62
C ALA A 137 4.72 -1.49 14.29
N ALA A 138 4.54 -2.46 15.19
CA ALA A 138 3.41 -3.38 15.20
C ALA A 138 2.68 -3.26 16.55
N TYR A 139 1.38 -2.97 16.49
CA TYR A 139 0.53 -2.69 17.64
C TYR A 139 -0.46 -3.84 17.84
N LEU A 140 -0.17 -4.73 18.78
CA LEU A 140 -1.02 -5.87 19.12
C LEU A 140 -2.22 -5.38 19.94
N ILE A 141 -3.39 -5.35 19.29
CA ILE A 141 -4.62 -4.79 19.84
C ILE A 141 -5.26 -5.78 20.81
N GLY A 142 -5.49 -7.01 20.36
CA GLY A 142 -6.19 -8.03 21.14
C GLY A 142 -6.47 -9.30 20.35
N VAL A 143 -7.03 -10.30 21.04
CA VAL A 143 -7.49 -11.55 20.43
C VAL A 143 -9.00 -11.51 20.26
N PHE A 144 -9.45 -11.63 19.02
CA PHE A 144 -10.85 -11.52 18.61
C PHE A 144 -11.28 -12.73 17.80
N ASP A 145 -12.58 -12.87 17.50
CA ASP A 145 -13.09 -13.95 16.65
C ASP A 145 -13.50 -13.46 15.25
N HIS A 146 -13.88 -14.42 14.40
CA HIS A 146 -14.37 -14.16 13.04
C HIS A 146 -15.77 -13.47 12.99
N HIS A 147 -16.32 -13.02 14.11
CA HIS A 147 -17.52 -12.19 14.17
C HIS A 147 -17.22 -10.77 14.64
N SER A 148 -15.96 -10.48 14.99
CA SER A 148 -15.55 -9.23 15.63
C SER A 148 -15.07 -8.16 14.64
N TRP A 149 -15.32 -8.33 13.34
CA TRP A 149 -14.83 -7.44 12.28
C TRP A 149 -15.28 -5.99 12.43
N THR A 150 -16.38 -5.73 13.12
CA THR A 150 -17.00 -4.39 13.26
C THR A 150 -17.10 -3.93 14.71
N ARG A 151 -16.44 -4.61 15.65
CA ARG A 151 -16.49 -4.24 17.07
C ARG A 151 -15.82 -2.90 17.32
N SER A 152 -16.55 -1.93 17.87
CA SER A 152 -16.00 -0.61 18.18
C SER A 152 -14.85 -0.69 19.19
N GLU A 153 -14.92 -1.68 20.09
CA GLU A 153 -13.89 -2.02 21.07
C GLU A 153 -12.49 -2.09 20.46
N VAL A 154 -12.35 -2.57 19.22
CA VAL A 154 -11.06 -2.64 18.52
C VAL A 154 -10.44 -1.25 18.37
N LEU A 155 -11.21 -0.26 17.93
CA LEU A 155 -10.73 1.12 17.77
C LEU A 155 -10.69 1.87 19.11
N GLU A 156 -11.53 1.51 20.08
CA GLU A 156 -11.43 2.03 21.45
C GLU A 156 -10.11 1.62 22.11
N ILE A 157 -9.68 0.37 21.95
CA ILE A 157 -8.37 -0.09 22.43
C ILE A 157 -7.25 0.68 21.74
N VAL A 158 -7.33 0.87 20.42
CA VAL A 158 -6.33 1.68 19.69
C VAL A 158 -6.31 3.12 20.22
N TYR A 159 -7.47 3.73 20.46
CA TYR A 159 -7.55 5.09 21.00
C TYR A 159 -6.96 5.19 22.40
N ASP A 160 -7.33 4.29 23.32
CA ASP A 160 -6.91 4.35 24.72
C ASP A 160 -5.40 4.10 24.91
N ASN A 161 -4.78 3.37 23.97
CA ASN A 161 -3.35 3.04 24.03
C ASN A 161 -2.49 3.94 23.14
N TRP A 162 -2.99 4.30 21.95
CA TRP A 162 -2.22 4.90 20.86
C TRP A 162 -3.07 5.86 20.00
N SER A 163 -3.78 6.79 20.64
CA SER A 163 -4.71 7.73 19.97
C SER A 163 -4.13 8.42 18.72
N TYR A 164 -2.85 8.79 18.76
CA TYR A 164 -2.13 9.43 17.66
C TYR A 164 -2.19 8.65 16.34
N LEU A 165 -2.40 7.33 16.37
CA LEU A 165 -2.55 6.50 15.16
C LEU A 165 -3.84 6.81 14.39
N ILE A 166 -4.90 7.24 15.08
CA ILE A 166 -6.22 7.44 14.49
C ILE A 166 -6.70 8.89 14.53
N GLU A 167 -6.06 9.77 15.31
CA GLU A 167 -6.41 11.18 15.49
C GLU A 167 -6.59 11.96 14.17
N LYS A 168 -5.75 11.68 13.16
CA LYS A 168 -5.86 12.34 11.84
C LYS A 168 -7.14 11.99 11.07
N HIS A 169 -7.87 10.96 11.51
CA HIS A 169 -9.13 10.52 10.89
C HIS A 169 -10.36 10.97 11.69
N GLU A 170 -10.16 11.76 12.77
CA GLU A 170 -11.25 12.38 13.52
C GLU A 170 -11.97 13.41 12.64
N LEU A 171 -13.31 13.33 12.58
CA LEU A 171 -14.14 14.32 11.92
C LEU A 171 -14.30 15.55 12.81
N LYS A 172 -13.43 16.55 12.60
CA LYS A 172 -13.46 17.81 13.35
C LYS A 172 -14.77 18.56 13.10
N GLY A 173 -15.37 19.08 14.18
CA GLY A 173 -16.63 19.82 14.13
C GLY A 173 -17.90 18.96 14.11
N VAL A 174 -17.77 17.63 14.10
CA VAL A 174 -18.92 16.72 14.20
C VAL A 174 -19.25 16.45 15.66
N VAL A 175 -20.46 16.84 16.08
CA VAL A 175 -20.92 16.73 17.49
C VAL A 175 -21.67 15.43 17.80
N GLY A 176 -21.97 14.63 16.78
CA GLY A 176 -22.69 13.35 16.93
C GLY A 176 -23.17 12.79 15.60
N LEU A 177 -23.70 11.58 15.63
CA LEU A 177 -24.32 10.94 14.48
C LEU A 177 -25.83 11.17 14.48
N ALA A 178 -26.41 11.43 13.32
CA ALA A 178 -27.87 11.54 13.17
C ALA A 178 -28.60 10.23 13.51
N ARG A 179 -27.91 9.09 13.35
CA ARG A 179 -28.37 7.76 13.75
C ARG A 179 -27.19 6.98 14.31
N GLU A 180 -27.43 6.27 15.40
CA GLU A 180 -26.47 5.31 15.94
C GLU A 180 -26.26 4.14 14.96
N VAL A 181 -24.99 3.81 14.68
CA VAL A 181 -24.62 2.70 13.82
C VAL A 181 -24.10 1.57 14.70
N THR A 182 -24.95 0.55 14.91
CA THR A 182 -24.59 -0.62 15.71
C THR A 182 -23.50 -1.45 15.01
N GLU A 183 -22.88 -2.39 15.73
CA GLU A 183 -21.91 -3.31 15.12
C GLU A 183 -22.51 -4.15 13.98
N LYS A 184 -23.79 -4.51 14.11
CA LYS A 184 -24.55 -5.23 13.07
C LYS A 184 -24.83 -4.35 11.87
N ASP A 185 -25.32 -3.12 12.08
CA ASP A 185 -25.53 -2.16 10.98
C ASP A 185 -24.21 -1.93 10.22
N ARG A 186 -23.12 -1.75 10.96
CA ARG A 186 -21.78 -1.55 10.38
C ARG A 186 -21.34 -2.76 9.56
N TYR A 187 -21.65 -3.97 10.00
CA TYR A 187 -21.31 -5.19 9.28
C TYR A 187 -22.07 -5.29 7.96
N GLU A 188 -23.37 -5.04 7.98
CA GLU A 188 -24.22 -5.05 6.79
C GLU A 188 -23.79 -3.96 5.80
N LEU A 189 -23.57 -2.73 6.29
CA LEU A 189 -23.14 -1.60 5.48
C LEU A 189 -21.74 -1.82 4.87
N ARG A 190 -20.76 -2.29 5.66
CA ARG A 190 -19.43 -2.59 5.13
C ARG A 190 -19.44 -3.75 4.13
N THR A 191 -20.30 -4.76 4.33
CA THR A 191 -20.49 -5.85 3.36
C THR A 191 -21.04 -5.32 2.04
N ALA A 192 -21.86 -4.26 2.08
CA ALA A 192 -22.32 -3.51 0.92
C ALA A 192 -21.35 -2.40 0.45
N ASN A 193 -20.11 -2.38 0.95
CA ASN A 193 -19.08 -1.38 0.66
C ASN A 193 -19.45 0.07 1.02
N VAL A 194 -20.35 0.25 1.99
CA VAL A 194 -20.74 1.57 2.50
C VAL A 194 -19.88 1.93 3.71
N ASN A 195 -19.17 3.05 3.62
CA ASN A 195 -18.37 3.57 4.73
C ASN A 195 -19.26 4.20 5.79
N THR A 196 -18.96 3.91 7.05
CA THR A 196 -19.71 4.45 8.19
C THR A 196 -18.76 5.13 9.17
N PRO A 197 -19.09 6.33 9.67
CA PRO A 197 -18.38 6.90 10.81
C PRO A 197 -18.50 6.00 12.04
N ILE A 198 -17.49 6.06 12.91
CA ILE A 198 -17.43 5.29 14.16
C ILE A 198 -17.25 6.26 15.31
N GLN A 199 -18.08 6.11 16.33
CA GLN A 199 -17.94 6.84 17.57
C GLN A 199 -16.98 6.08 18.49
N VAL A 200 -15.91 6.74 18.92
CA VAL A 200 -14.88 6.21 19.83
C VAL A 200 -14.66 7.24 20.93
N ARG A 201 -14.93 6.86 22.19
CA ARG A 201 -14.77 7.74 23.37
C ARG A 201 -15.37 9.15 23.19
N GLY A 202 -16.56 9.23 22.59
CA GLY A 202 -17.29 10.50 22.34
C GLY A 202 -16.82 11.30 21.14
N LYS A 203 -15.79 10.85 20.41
CA LYS A 203 -15.32 11.45 19.16
C LYS A 203 -15.77 10.63 17.96
N ILE A 204 -15.93 11.28 16.80
CA ILE A 204 -16.33 10.61 15.56
C ILE A 204 -15.13 10.48 14.63
N PHE A 205 -14.90 9.28 14.12
CA PHE A 205 -13.82 8.96 13.19
C PHE A 205 -14.38 8.38 11.89
N MET A 206 -13.71 8.68 10.78
CA MET A 206 -13.76 7.81 9.60
C MET A 206 -12.78 6.65 9.77
N GLY A 207 -13.04 5.53 9.10
CA GLY A 207 -12.17 4.35 9.13
C GLY A 207 -10.71 4.70 8.86
N PRO A 208 -9.77 4.40 9.81
CA PRO A 208 -8.35 4.76 9.65
C PRO A 208 -7.63 4.11 8.45
N GLY A 209 -8.19 3.03 7.90
CA GLY A 209 -7.75 2.39 6.66
C GLY A 209 -8.15 3.16 5.40
N GLY A 210 -9.08 4.11 5.50
CA GLY A 210 -9.57 4.94 4.40
C GLY A 210 -10.82 4.41 3.70
N GLY A 211 -11.41 3.33 4.21
CA GLY A 211 -12.70 2.82 3.74
C GLY A 211 -12.62 2.03 2.43
N LEU A 212 -13.80 1.75 1.89
CA LEU A 212 -14.03 1.05 0.64
C LEU A 212 -14.67 2.00 -0.37
N THR A 213 -14.41 1.78 -1.66
CA THR A 213 -15.24 2.33 -2.73
C THR A 213 -16.46 1.42 -2.95
N LEU A 214 -17.51 1.91 -3.61
CA LEU A 214 -18.69 1.08 -3.94
C LEU A 214 -18.33 -0.18 -4.75
N GLY A 215 -17.24 -0.13 -5.52
CA GLY A 215 -16.69 -1.28 -6.25
C GLY A 215 -15.94 -2.31 -5.40
N GLY A 216 -15.86 -2.12 -4.07
CA GLY A 216 -15.22 -3.07 -3.14
C GLY A 216 -13.69 -3.01 -3.14
N ILE A 217 -13.11 -1.90 -3.62
CA ILE A 217 -11.66 -1.65 -3.60
C ILE A 217 -11.34 -0.69 -2.45
N GLY A 218 -10.20 -0.84 -1.79
CA GLY A 218 -9.78 0.08 -0.73
C GLY A 218 -9.70 1.53 -1.23
N GLY A 219 -10.26 2.47 -0.47
CA GLY A 219 -10.32 3.88 -0.84
C GLY A 219 -8.93 4.51 -1.01
N LYS A 220 -7.97 4.14 -0.16
CA LYS A 220 -6.56 4.56 -0.31
C LYS A 220 -5.90 3.94 -1.55
N ASP A 221 -6.24 2.70 -1.88
CA ASP A 221 -5.68 2.00 -3.05
C ASP A 221 -6.12 2.70 -4.35
N VAL A 222 -7.41 3.07 -4.45
CA VAL A 222 -7.97 3.87 -5.55
C VAL A 222 -7.36 5.28 -5.59
N SER A 223 -7.15 5.91 -4.43
CA SER A 223 -6.55 7.25 -4.36
C SER A 223 -5.11 7.26 -4.89
N LYS A 224 -4.30 6.25 -4.51
CA LYS A 224 -2.94 6.04 -5.02
C LYS A 224 -2.94 5.77 -6.53
N ALA A 225 -3.83 4.90 -7.03
CA ALA A 225 -3.98 4.63 -8.46
C ALA A 225 -4.29 5.89 -9.27
N ASN A 226 -5.25 6.70 -8.80
CA ASN A 226 -5.59 7.97 -9.44
C ASN A 226 -4.43 8.96 -9.42
N LEU A 227 -3.63 8.98 -8.35
CA LEU A 227 -2.45 9.84 -8.25
C LEU A 227 -1.41 9.49 -9.32
N VAL A 228 -1.11 8.20 -9.52
CA VAL A 228 -0.18 7.75 -10.56
C VAL A 228 -0.69 8.09 -11.96
N LEU A 229 -1.99 7.90 -12.24
CA LEU A 229 -2.57 8.26 -13.54
C LEU A 229 -2.52 9.77 -13.82
N ARG A 230 -2.83 10.60 -12.81
CA ARG A 230 -2.71 12.06 -12.92
C ARG A 230 -1.27 12.47 -13.18
N ALA A 231 -0.32 11.92 -12.43
CA ALA A 231 1.10 12.22 -12.60
C ALA A 231 1.60 11.82 -13.99
N ALA A 232 1.20 10.65 -14.50
CA ALA A 232 1.54 10.23 -15.86
C ALA A 232 0.98 11.21 -16.91
N LYS A 233 -0.27 11.65 -16.76
CA LYS A 233 -0.88 12.60 -17.69
C LYS A 233 -0.23 13.98 -17.64
N GLN A 234 -0.01 14.52 -16.45
CA GLN A 234 0.65 15.81 -16.26
C GLN A 234 2.11 15.79 -16.76
N THR A 235 2.81 14.68 -16.56
CA THR A 235 4.17 14.46 -17.09
C THR A 235 4.17 14.45 -18.63
N GLU A 236 3.19 13.79 -19.25
CA GLU A 236 3.04 13.74 -20.70
C GLU A 236 2.77 15.14 -21.27
N ASP A 237 1.84 15.88 -20.67
CA ASP A 237 1.49 17.24 -21.08
C ASP A 237 2.71 18.17 -20.96
N TRP A 238 3.44 18.10 -19.83
CA TRP A 238 4.66 18.87 -19.62
C TRP A 238 5.74 18.54 -20.67
N VAL A 239 5.95 17.25 -20.98
CA VAL A 239 6.92 16.83 -22.01
C VAL A 239 6.55 17.37 -23.38
N ASN A 240 5.26 17.36 -23.73
CA ASN A 240 4.79 17.86 -25.03
C ASN A 240 4.97 19.37 -25.14
N GLU A 241 4.63 20.13 -24.10
CA GLU A 241 4.80 21.58 -24.03
C GLU A 241 6.28 21.99 -24.09
N ASN A 242 7.17 21.15 -23.54
CA ASN A 242 8.60 21.43 -23.42
C ASN A 242 9.48 20.66 -24.43
N TYR A 243 8.89 20.02 -25.43
CA TYR A 243 9.60 19.06 -26.31
C TYR A 243 10.84 19.66 -26.98
N SER A 244 10.75 20.87 -27.52
CA SER A 244 11.87 21.55 -28.18
C SER A 244 13.02 21.90 -27.22
N MET A 245 12.72 22.17 -25.95
CA MET A 245 13.74 22.37 -24.92
C MET A 245 14.41 21.04 -24.58
N ILE A 246 13.63 20.00 -24.35
CA ILE A 246 14.10 18.65 -24.02
C ILE A 246 15.01 18.12 -25.13
N ARG A 247 14.58 18.26 -26.40
CA ARG A 247 15.36 17.86 -27.58
C ARG A 247 16.75 18.50 -27.58
N ARG A 248 16.83 19.82 -27.45
CA ARG A 248 18.12 20.54 -27.45
C ARG A 248 19.02 20.10 -26.29
N ALA A 249 18.43 19.87 -25.12
CA ALA A 249 19.18 19.44 -23.94
C ALA A 249 19.75 18.01 -24.09
N PHE A 250 19.04 17.11 -24.76
CA PHE A 250 19.57 15.77 -25.07
C PHE A 250 20.57 15.78 -26.24
N GLU A 251 20.36 16.60 -27.26
CA GLU A 251 21.30 16.77 -28.37
C GLU A 251 22.67 17.27 -27.89
N SER A 252 22.72 18.15 -26.87
CA SER A 252 23.99 18.60 -26.28
C SER A 252 24.77 17.48 -25.56
N HIS A 253 24.09 16.37 -25.25
CA HIS A 253 24.69 15.14 -24.68
C HIS A 253 24.90 14.05 -25.74
N GLY A 254 24.76 14.38 -27.04
CA GLY A 254 24.91 13.43 -28.14
C GLY A 254 23.75 12.45 -28.29
N ILE A 255 22.60 12.71 -27.66
CA ILE A 255 21.41 11.86 -27.74
C ILE A 255 20.42 12.45 -28.75
N ASN A 256 20.21 11.74 -29.86
CA ASN A 256 19.16 12.10 -30.82
C ASN A 256 17.79 11.66 -30.28
N LEU A 257 16.99 12.61 -29.77
CA LEU A 257 15.68 12.34 -29.17
C LEU A 257 14.69 11.68 -30.14
N GLU A 258 14.77 11.94 -31.45
CA GLU A 258 13.89 11.31 -32.45
C GLU A 258 14.12 9.80 -32.59
N SER A 259 15.31 9.33 -32.20
CA SER A 259 15.64 7.90 -32.13
C SER A 259 15.21 7.22 -30.84
N GLN A 260 14.63 7.98 -29.89
CA GLN A 260 14.27 7.49 -28.57
C GLN A 260 12.75 7.37 -28.41
N SER A 261 12.31 6.36 -27.65
CA SER A 261 10.96 6.33 -27.09
C SER A 261 10.98 6.85 -25.65
N LEU A 262 10.04 7.73 -25.34
CA LEU A 262 9.87 8.29 -23.99
C LEU A 262 8.80 7.48 -23.27
N HIS A 263 9.09 7.09 -22.02
CA HIS A 263 8.18 6.33 -21.17
C HIS A 263 8.10 6.95 -19.79
N PHE A 264 6.92 6.98 -19.20
CA PHE A 264 6.79 7.36 -17.79
C PHE A 264 7.40 6.29 -16.89
N HIS A 265 8.32 6.69 -16.02
CA HIS A 265 8.99 5.77 -15.11
C HIS A 265 8.13 5.53 -13.85
N VAL A 266 7.10 4.70 -14.02
CA VAL A 266 6.04 4.44 -13.02
C VAL A 266 6.60 4.02 -11.66
N SER A 267 7.60 3.14 -11.62
CA SER A 267 8.19 2.70 -10.34
C SER A 267 8.91 3.83 -9.61
N LYS A 268 9.67 4.67 -10.34
CA LYS A 268 10.39 5.81 -9.75
C LYS A 268 9.40 6.79 -9.14
N PHE A 269 8.35 7.13 -9.88
CA PHE A 269 7.28 7.98 -9.35
C PHE A 269 6.61 7.35 -8.13
N SER A 270 6.27 6.05 -8.18
CA SER A 270 5.59 5.38 -7.07
C SER A 270 6.44 5.29 -5.79
N ILE A 271 7.77 5.27 -5.91
CA ILE A 271 8.71 5.15 -4.76
C ILE A 271 9.14 6.52 -4.21
N SER A 272 9.13 7.58 -5.03
CA SER A 272 9.73 8.87 -4.67
C SER A 272 8.82 10.08 -4.88
N MET A 273 7.64 9.90 -5.48
CA MET A 273 6.77 10.98 -5.97
C MET A 273 7.43 11.90 -7.02
N MET A 274 8.59 11.53 -7.55
CA MET A 274 9.31 12.32 -8.56
C MET A 274 8.88 11.95 -9.97
N PRO A 275 8.24 12.86 -10.74
CA PRO A 275 7.85 12.57 -12.11
C PRO A 275 9.10 12.41 -12.97
N THR A 276 9.24 11.23 -13.57
CA THR A 276 10.46 10.85 -14.29
C THR A 276 10.09 10.19 -15.61
N VAL A 277 10.79 10.57 -16.68
CA VAL A 277 10.67 9.96 -17.99
C VAL A 277 11.95 9.19 -18.29
N ILE A 278 11.84 7.92 -18.68
CA ILE A 278 12.96 7.11 -19.14
C ILE A 278 12.95 7.04 -20.66
N LEU A 279 14.10 7.32 -21.26
CA LEU A 279 14.33 7.25 -22.70
C LEU A 279 14.89 5.88 -23.05
N LYS A 280 14.33 5.23 -24.08
CA LYS A 280 14.81 3.95 -24.60
C LYS A 280 15.22 4.09 -26.07
N PRO A 281 16.31 3.42 -26.52
CA PRO A 281 17.13 2.46 -25.75
C PRO A 281 18.24 3.11 -24.91
N SER A 282 18.44 4.43 -24.98
CA SER A 282 19.60 5.07 -24.36
C SER A 282 19.69 4.86 -22.84
N GLY A 283 18.57 4.69 -22.14
CA GLY A 283 18.51 4.50 -20.70
C GLY A 283 18.60 5.80 -19.89
N TRP A 284 18.69 6.95 -20.56
CA TRP A 284 18.70 8.25 -19.88
C TRP A 284 17.36 8.51 -19.19
N ARG A 285 17.41 9.27 -18.10
CA ARG A 285 16.24 9.74 -17.39
C ARG A 285 16.15 11.26 -17.43
N LEU A 286 14.93 11.74 -17.54
CA LEU A 286 14.55 13.15 -17.42
C LEU A 286 13.69 13.26 -16.15
N HIS A 287 14.21 13.92 -15.12
CA HIS A 287 13.45 14.25 -13.92
C HIS A 287 12.77 15.60 -14.12
N ILE A 288 11.44 15.60 -13.99
CA ILE A 288 10.64 16.81 -14.12
C ILE A 288 10.53 17.45 -12.72
N PRO A 289 10.76 18.77 -12.59
CA PRO A 289 10.62 19.45 -11.32
C PRO A 289 9.20 19.28 -10.76
N SER A 290 9.09 19.04 -9.45
CA SER A 290 7.82 19.02 -8.72
C SER A 290 7.96 19.78 -7.42
N LEU A 291 6.87 20.44 -7.02
CA LEU A 291 6.75 21.08 -5.70
C LEU A 291 6.26 20.11 -4.63
N ASP A 292 5.85 18.89 -5.02
CA ASP A 292 5.40 17.87 -4.08
C ASP A 292 6.56 17.41 -3.17
N GLU A 293 6.25 17.18 -1.90
CA GLU A 293 7.21 16.56 -0.98
C GLU A 293 7.46 15.10 -1.37
N PRO A 294 8.72 14.63 -1.30
CA PRO A 294 9.06 13.26 -1.58
C PRO A 294 8.35 12.34 -0.62
N ASN A 295 7.76 11.33 -1.21
CA ASN A 295 7.04 10.33 -0.47
C ASN A 295 7.04 9.02 -1.26
N SER A 296 6.90 7.91 -0.56
CA SER A 296 6.62 6.63 -1.20
C SER A 296 5.12 6.39 -1.18
N LEU A 297 4.58 5.91 -2.30
CA LEU A 297 3.22 5.40 -2.36
C LEU A 297 3.11 3.98 -1.79
N PHE A 298 4.24 3.36 -1.45
CA PHE A 298 4.30 2.01 -0.90
C PHE A 298 4.65 2.00 0.59
N SER A 299 4.23 0.93 1.27
CA SER A 299 4.83 0.56 2.54
C SER A 299 6.27 0.08 2.33
N ASN A 300 7.12 0.30 3.33
CA ASN A 300 8.53 -0.07 3.23
C ASN A 300 8.65 -1.56 2.92
N GLY A 301 9.50 -1.92 1.97
CA GLY A 301 9.77 -3.27 1.52
C GLY A 301 8.97 -3.69 0.28
N PHE A 302 7.82 -3.08 -0.02
CA PHE A 302 7.09 -3.41 -1.25
C PHE A 302 7.78 -2.82 -2.50
N GLU A 303 8.66 -1.83 -2.33
CA GLU A 303 9.42 -1.24 -3.44
C GLU A 303 10.28 -2.27 -4.16
N VAL A 304 10.70 -3.36 -3.50
CA VAL A 304 11.50 -4.43 -4.14
C VAL A 304 10.70 -5.25 -5.14
N ILE A 305 9.37 -5.27 -5.02
CA ILE A 305 8.47 -5.92 -5.99
C ILE A 305 8.14 -4.92 -7.11
N ALA A 306 7.82 -3.67 -6.75
CA ALA A 306 7.51 -2.63 -7.72
C ALA A 306 8.72 -2.25 -8.61
N GLU A 307 9.93 -2.32 -8.07
CA GLU A 307 11.19 -2.16 -8.79
C GLU A 307 12.27 -3.11 -8.23
N PRO A 308 12.49 -4.29 -8.84
CA PRO A 308 13.47 -5.26 -8.37
C PRO A 308 14.92 -4.78 -8.43
N LYS A 309 15.26 -3.86 -9.35
CA LYS A 309 16.64 -3.37 -9.49
C LYS A 309 16.97 -2.38 -8.37
N ARG A 310 17.94 -2.74 -7.52
CA ARG A 310 18.35 -1.89 -6.38
C ARG A 310 18.88 -0.52 -6.81
N SER A 311 19.64 -0.47 -7.91
CA SER A 311 20.16 0.77 -8.46
C SER A 311 19.04 1.75 -8.83
N GLU A 312 17.92 1.25 -9.37
CA GLU A 312 16.76 2.04 -9.79
C GLU A 312 15.91 2.55 -8.61
N ARG A 313 16.04 1.93 -7.43
CA ARG A 313 15.37 2.38 -6.19
C ARG A 313 16.09 3.53 -5.50
N ILE A 314 17.38 3.73 -5.77
CA ILE A 314 18.14 4.87 -5.23
C ILE A 314 17.70 6.12 -6.01
N TRP A 315 17.43 7.21 -5.30
CA TRP A 315 17.15 8.49 -5.92
C TRP A 315 17.75 9.61 -5.09
N SER A 316 18.21 10.64 -5.78
CA SER A 316 18.67 11.87 -5.15
C SER A 316 17.53 12.88 -5.21
N ASP A 317 17.39 13.68 -4.16
CA ASP A 317 16.39 14.72 -4.15
C ASP A 317 16.79 15.85 -5.09
N HIS A 318 15.89 16.15 -6.02
CA HIS A 318 16.11 17.05 -7.14
C HIS A 318 15.22 18.29 -7.07
N ARG A 319 14.57 18.55 -5.92
CA ARG A 319 13.68 19.69 -5.70
C ARG A 319 14.38 21.04 -5.60
N GLU A 320 15.70 21.07 -5.35
CA GLU A 320 16.47 22.32 -5.35
C GLU A 320 16.66 22.91 -6.77
N PHE A 321 16.30 22.15 -7.81
CA PHE A 321 16.47 22.58 -9.20
C PHE A 321 15.16 23.15 -9.76
N SER A 322 15.19 24.40 -10.20
CA SER A 322 14.07 25.06 -10.89
C SER A 322 13.90 24.58 -12.35
N SER A 323 14.76 23.67 -12.81
CA SER A 323 14.81 23.17 -14.18
C SER A 323 14.88 21.64 -14.18
N ALA A 324 14.38 21.02 -15.25
CA ALA A 324 14.46 19.58 -15.42
C ALA A 324 15.91 19.08 -15.43
N ILE A 325 16.11 17.87 -14.91
CA ILE A 325 17.43 17.27 -14.73
C ILE A 325 17.56 16.08 -15.67
N LEU A 326 18.71 16.02 -16.36
CA LEU A 326 19.10 14.90 -17.19
C LEU A 326 20.02 13.98 -16.39
N GLU A 327 19.58 12.76 -16.16
CA GLU A 327 20.36 11.72 -15.47
C GLU A 327 20.81 10.67 -16.49
N PRO A 328 22.13 10.37 -16.58
CA PRO A 328 22.62 9.30 -17.45
C PRO A 328 22.13 7.92 -16.99
N PRO A 329 22.22 6.89 -17.85
CA PRO A 329 21.84 5.53 -17.48
C PRO A 329 22.63 5.06 -16.27
N LEU A 330 21.99 4.28 -15.39
CA LEU A 330 22.73 3.65 -14.30
C LEU A 330 23.71 2.65 -14.90
N ASN A 331 25.00 2.90 -14.70
CA ASN A 331 25.99 1.86 -14.92
C ASN A 331 25.62 0.69 -13.99
N ASN A 332 25.70 -0.54 -14.49
CA ASN A 332 25.61 -1.74 -13.66
C ASN A 332 26.76 -1.70 -12.65
N ILE A 333 26.54 -1.09 -11.49
CA ILE A 333 27.40 -1.30 -10.34
C ILE A 333 27.04 -2.71 -9.85
N ILE A 334 27.90 -3.65 -10.22
CA ILE A 334 27.84 -5.08 -9.86
C ILE A 334 27.80 -5.22 -8.34
#